data_AF-A0A7J9ARQ6-F1
#
_entry.id   AF-A0A7J9ARQ6-F1
#
_cell.length_a   1.000
_cell.length_b   1.000
_cell.length_c   1.000
_cell.angle_alpha   90.00
_cell.angle_beta   90.00
_cell.angle_gamma   90.00
#
_symmetry.space_group_name_H-M   'P 1'
#
loop_
_entity.id
_entity.type
_entity.pdbx_description
1 polymer ?
#
loop_
_entity_poly.entity_id
_entity_poly.type
_entity_poly.pdbx_seq_one_letter_code
_entity_poly.pdbx_strand_id
1 'polypeptide(L)'
;MDDETDQTGMVDYAWDHAVISDGVYSNIKIKCNFSTPNTTNGCTEAMQAYFDVYNIIDMYSLYAPTCNSNSSTSNNRQRPMIQGIAPQIFSKFDRWHMRPAGYDPCLSDYTEVYLNRPDVQQALHANVTNISYPWTHCSDIINTWGDAPSSMLPTLKKLIAGGIRIWVFSGDTDGRIPVTATRLTLNKLGQKIIEDWTPWYTNHKQ
;
A
#
# COMPACT_ATOMS: atom_id res chain seq x y z
N MET A 1 -1.53 7.89 -9.53
CA MET A 1 -1.48 8.14 -10.99
C MET A 1 -2.07 9.48 -11.38
N ASP A 2 -3.03 9.98 -10.62
CA ASP A 2 -3.66 11.30 -10.77
C ASP A 2 -4.13 11.74 -9.39
N ASP A 3 -3.54 12.79 -8.84
CA ASP A 3 -3.64 13.18 -7.44
C ASP A 3 -5.09 13.18 -6.96
N GLU A 4 -5.95 13.94 -7.63
CA GLU A 4 -7.37 14.06 -7.29
C GLU A 4 -8.06 12.69 -7.12
N THR A 5 -7.89 11.80 -8.10
CA THR A 5 -8.51 10.48 -8.06
C THR A 5 -7.81 9.53 -7.08
N ASP A 6 -6.51 9.70 -6.88
CA ASP A 6 -5.75 8.93 -5.89
C ASP A 6 -6.27 9.23 -4.48
N GLN A 7 -6.32 10.51 -4.09
CA GLN A 7 -6.80 10.89 -2.75
C GLN A 7 -8.28 10.59 -2.55
N THR A 8 -9.11 10.81 -3.57
CA THR A 8 -10.54 10.45 -3.50
C THR A 8 -10.70 8.94 -3.28
N GLY A 9 -9.99 8.13 -4.07
CA GLY A 9 -10.07 6.68 -3.99
C GLY A 9 -9.50 6.11 -2.69
N MET A 10 -8.46 6.73 -2.12
CA MET A 10 -7.93 6.38 -0.79
C MET A 10 -8.99 6.50 0.30
N VAL A 11 -9.69 7.64 0.34
CA VAL A 11 -10.70 7.93 1.36
C VAL A 11 -11.91 7.01 1.21
N ASP A 12 -12.38 6.81 -0.01
CA ASP A 12 -13.53 5.93 -0.30
C ASP A 12 -13.21 4.47 0.04
N TYR A 13 -12.03 4.00 -0.37
CA TYR A 13 -11.59 2.64 -0.08
C TYR A 13 -11.46 2.38 1.43
N ALA A 14 -10.85 3.29 2.18
CA ALA A 14 -10.72 3.14 3.63
C ALA A 14 -12.08 3.10 4.34
N TRP A 15 -13.05 3.90 3.89
CA TRP A 15 -14.41 3.88 4.44
C TRP A 15 -15.13 2.58 4.09
N ASP A 16 -15.10 2.15 2.83
CA ASP A 16 -15.73 0.91 2.36
C ASP A 16 -15.15 -0.35 3.04
N HIS A 17 -13.88 -0.30 3.47
CA HIS A 17 -13.20 -1.39 4.18
C HIS A 17 -13.27 -1.24 5.72
N ALA A 18 -14.10 -0.32 6.22
CA ALA A 18 -14.30 -0.05 7.65
C ALA A 18 -13.00 0.31 8.41
N VAL A 19 -12.02 0.89 7.70
CA VAL A 19 -10.79 1.41 8.30
C VAL A 19 -11.08 2.73 9.03
N ILE A 20 -11.92 3.59 8.44
CA ILE A 20 -12.32 4.87 9.05
C ILE A 20 -13.82 4.89 9.35
N SER A 21 -14.21 5.68 10.36
CA SER A 21 -15.62 5.85 10.73
C SER A 21 -16.37 6.79 9.77
N ASP A 22 -17.71 6.69 9.76
CA ASP A 22 -18.58 7.61 9.02
C ASP A 22 -18.31 9.08 9.34
N GLY A 23 -17.99 9.39 10.60
CA GLY A 23 -17.65 10.74 11.05
C GLY A 23 -16.34 11.25 10.44
N VAL A 24 -15.30 10.39 10.38
CA VAL A 24 -14.02 10.73 9.74
C VAL A 24 -14.23 10.92 8.23
N TYR A 25 -14.91 9.97 7.59
CA TYR A 25 -15.23 10.02 6.16
C TYR A 25 -16.01 11.29 5.79
N SER A 26 -17.10 11.58 6.49
CA SER A 26 -17.92 12.78 6.27
C SER A 26 -17.12 14.06 6.49
N ASN A 27 -16.27 14.12 7.53
CA ASN A 27 -15.45 15.29 7.79
C ASN A 27 -14.46 15.55 6.65
N ILE A 28 -13.83 14.51 6.10
CA ILE A 28 -12.92 14.64 4.96
C ILE A 28 -13.69 15.14 3.74
N LYS A 29 -14.83 14.54 3.41
CA LYS A 29 -15.66 14.95 2.26
C LYS A 29 -16.13 16.41 2.33
N ILE A 30 -16.33 16.95 3.54
CA ILE A 30 -16.73 18.35 3.74
C ILE A 30 -15.53 19.30 3.67
N LYS A 31 -14.41 18.93 4.30
CA LYS A 31 -13.27 19.85 4.52
C LYS A 31 -12.21 19.80 3.42
N CYS A 32 -12.13 18.72 2.66
CA CYS A 32 -11.10 18.50 1.64
C CYS A 32 -11.64 18.65 0.22
N ASN A 33 -10.86 19.33 -0.63
CA ASN A 33 -11.08 19.39 -2.06
C ASN A 33 -9.83 18.88 -2.78
N PHE A 34 -9.87 17.62 -3.24
CA PHE A 34 -8.72 16.96 -3.86
C PHE A 34 -8.47 17.40 -5.32
N SER A 35 -9.37 18.17 -5.93
CA SER A 35 -9.13 18.75 -7.27
C SER A 35 -8.16 19.93 -7.23
N THR A 36 -7.80 20.43 -6.04
CA THR A 36 -6.91 21.59 -5.86
C THR A 36 -5.69 21.23 -5.02
N PRO A 37 -4.50 21.79 -5.34
CA PRO A 37 -3.28 21.52 -4.57
C PRO A 37 -3.26 22.22 -3.20
N ASN A 38 -4.15 23.19 -2.97
CA ASN A 38 -4.17 23.98 -1.74
C ASN A 38 -4.96 23.26 -0.65
N THR A 39 -4.26 22.73 0.34
CA THR A 39 -4.86 22.10 1.51
C THR A 39 -5.21 23.15 2.57
N THR A 40 -6.45 23.14 3.06
CA THR A 40 -6.87 23.97 4.21
C THR A 40 -6.45 23.32 5.52
N ASN A 41 -6.26 24.09 6.59
CA ASN A 41 -5.96 23.55 7.93
C ASN A 41 -7.02 22.50 8.35
N GLY A 42 -8.30 22.77 8.04
CA GLY A 42 -9.38 21.83 8.34
C GLY A 42 -9.26 20.51 7.58
N CYS A 43 -8.79 20.52 6.34
CA CYS A 43 -8.50 19.29 5.59
C CYS A 43 -7.29 18.56 6.18
N THR A 44 -6.22 19.28 6.53
CA THR A 44 -5.03 18.69 7.18
C THR A 44 -5.41 17.94 8.46
N GLU A 45 -6.22 18.54 9.33
CA GLU A 45 -6.72 17.89 10.55
C GLU A 45 -7.57 16.66 10.26
N ALA A 46 -8.46 16.73 9.26
CA ALA A 46 -9.30 15.59 8.87
C ALA A 46 -8.47 14.43 8.30
N MET A 47 -7.43 14.74 7.53
CA MET A 47 -6.49 13.75 6.99
C MET A 47 -5.56 13.19 8.07
N GLN A 48 -5.22 13.95 9.11
CA GLN A 48 -4.48 13.41 10.24
C GLN A 48 -5.28 12.30 10.94
N ALA A 49 -6.57 12.53 11.19
CA ALA A 49 -7.45 11.50 11.77
C ALA A 49 -7.59 10.25 10.87
N TYR A 50 -7.50 10.42 9.54
CA TYR A 50 -7.41 9.31 8.60
C TYR A 50 -6.10 8.52 8.77
N PHE A 51 -4.96 9.21 8.82
CA PHE A 51 -3.66 8.54 8.92
C PHE A 51 -3.40 7.92 10.28
N ASP A 52 -4.02 8.40 11.35
CA ASP A 52 -3.86 7.85 12.70
C ASP A 52 -4.25 6.37 12.78
N VAL A 53 -5.21 5.91 11.97
CA VAL A 53 -5.63 4.49 11.93
C VAL A 53 -4.50 3.59 11.41
N TYR A 54 -3.71 4.09 10.44
CA TYR A 54 -2.60 3.36 9.84
C TYR A 54 -1.35 3.30 10.72
N ASN A 55 -1.39 3.86 11.94
CA ASN A 55 -0.39 3.57 12.97
C ASN A 55 -0.59 2.18 13.59
N ILE A 56 -1.76 1.55 13.38
CA ILE A 56 -2.17 0.29 14.02
C ILE A 56 -2.21 -0.86 13.00
N ILE A 57 -2.53 -0.55 11.74
CA ILE A 57 -2.62 -1.51 10.64
C ILE A 57 -1.65 -1.15 9.51
N ASP A 58 -1.26 -2.14 8.71
CA ASP A 58 -0.41 -1.89 7.54
C ASP A 58 -1.23 -1.28 6.39
N MET A 59 -0.88 -0.05 5.99
CA MET A 59 -1.51 0.65 4.87
C MET A 59 -1.27 -0.06 3.53
N TYR A 60 -0.16 -0.77 3.36
CA TYR A 60 0.18 -1.45 2.10
C TYR A 60 -0.54 -2.80 1.95
N SER A 61 -1.12 -3.34 3.03
CA SER A 61 -1.89 -4.58 3.02
C SER A 61 -2.80 -4.67 4.24
N LEU A 62 -4.05 -4.24 4.10
CA LEU A 62 -4.99 -4.06 5.22
C LEU A 62 -5.21 -5.32 6.08
N TYR A 63 -5.10 -6.49 5.47
CA TYR A 63 -5.37 -7.78 6.12
C TYR A 63 -4.09 -8.55 6.45
N ALA A 64 -2.92 -8.00 6.13
CA ALA A 64 -1.66 -8.59 6.53
C ALA A 64 -1.35 -8.28 8.00
N PRO A 65 -0.63 -9.19 8.68
CA PRO A 65 -0.10 -8.88 9.98
C PRO A 65 1.02 -7.84 9.92
N THR A 66 1.26 -7.13 11.03
CA THR A 66 2.43 -6.28 11.20
C THR A 66 3.64 -7.08 11.70
N CYS A 67 4.85 -6.56 11.43
CA CYS A 67 6.09 -7.09 11.98
C CYS A 67 6.27 -6.58 13.42
N ASN A 68 6.28 -7.49 14.40
CA ASN A 68 6.57 -7.16 15.79
C ASN A 68 8.03 -7.51 16.09
N SER A 69 8.90 -6.50 16.11
CA SER A 69 10.34 -6.60 16.37
C SER A 69 10.72 -7.12 17.78
N ASN A 70 9.73 -7.35 18.65
CA ASN A 70 9.94 -7.90 20.01
C ASN A 70 10.11 -9.44 20.07
N SER A 71 10.07 -10.18 18.96
CA SER A 71 10.39 -11.61 18.96
C SER A 71 11.90 -11.86 18.76
N SER A 72 12.73 -11.13 19.51
CA SER A 72 14.03 -11.65 19.88
C SER A 72 13.78 -12.79 20.88
N THR A 73 14.37 -13.96 20.60
CA THR A 73 14.46 -15.16 21.47
C THR A 73 13.19 -15.97 21.77
N SER A 74 12.76 -16.84 20.84
CA SER A 74 12.52 -18.24 21.23
C SER A 74 12.66 -19.20 20.05
N ASN A 75 13.43 -20.27 20.25
CA ASN A 75 13.58 -21.42 19.34
C ASN A 75 12.30 -22.28 19.21
N ASN A 76 11.12 -21.73 19.46
CA ASN A 76 9.87 -22.46 19.34
C ASN A 76 9.13 -22.00 18.09
N ARG A 77 8.96 -22.93 17.13
CA ARG A 77 8.07 -22.80 15.97
C ARG A 77 6.59 -22.72 16.40
N GLN A 78 6.23 -21.71 17.18
CA GLN A 78 4.83 -21.41 17.44
C GLN A 78 4.27 -20.74 16.20
N ARG A 79 3.17 -21.29 15.68
CA ARG A 79 2.47 -20.71 14.53
C ARG A 79 2.04 -19.29 14.93
N PRO A 80 2.34 -18.27 14.11
CA PRO A 80 1.98 -16.90 14.46
C PRO A 80 0.46 -16.80 14.54
N MET A 81 -0.02 -16.42 15.72
CA MET A 81 -1.43 -16.36 16.10
C MET A 81 -1.97 -14.95 15.83
N ILE A 82 -3.19 -14.82 15.35
CA ILE A 82 -3.87 -13.51 15.34
C ILE A 82 -4.24 -13.17 16.79
N GLN A 83 -3.66 -12.09 17.35
CA GLN A 83 -4.08 -11.52 18.63
C GLN A 83 -5.22 -10.52 18.35
N GLY A 84 -6.46 -10.90 18.68
CA GLY A 84 -7.64 -10.07 18.51
C GLY A 84 -8.85 -10.61 19.29
N ILE A 85 -9.90 -9.79 19.44
CA ILE A 85 -11.15 -10.20 20.08
C ILE A 85 -11.94 -11.08 19.10
N ALA A 86 -11.79 -12.39 19.21
CA ALA A 86 -12.66 -13.33 18.51
C ALA A 86 -14.01 -13.44 19.24
N PRO A 87 -15.16 -13.44 18.53
CA PRO A 87 -16.43 -13.78 19.15
C PRO A 87 -16.33 -15.17 19.83
N GLN A 88 -17.01 -15.35 20.96
CA GLN A 88 -16.88 -16.52 21.86
C GLN A 88 -16.97 -17.91 21.19
N ILE A 89 -17.66 -17.99 20.05
CA ILE A 89 -17.77 -19.23 19.27
C ILE A 89 -16.54 -19.41 18.37
N PHE A 90 -16.08 -18.35 17.71
CA PHE A 90 -14.92 -18.38 16.81
C PHE A 90 -13.58 -18.52 17.54
N SER A 91 -13.49 -18.06 18.80
CA SER A 91 -12.31 -18.25 19.65
C SER A 91 -12.00 -19.73 19.98
N LYS A 92 -12.94 -20.65 19.70
CA LYS A 92 -12.75 -22.10 19.92
C LYS A 92 -12.19 -22.82 18.70
N PHE A 93 -12.06 -22.16 17.55
CA PHE A 93 -11.58 -22.78 16.32
C PHE A 93 -10.12 -22.41 16.07
N ASP A 94 -9.20 -23.37 16.15
CA ASP A 94 -7.76 -23.14 15.92
C ASP A 94 -7.46 -22.48 14.56
N ARG A 95 -8.27 -22.78 13.53
CA ARG A 95 -8.14 -22.16 12.20
C ARG A 95 -8.45 -20.67 12.19
N TRP A 96 -9.26 -20.16 13.12
CA TRP A 96 -9.56 -18.72 13.23
C TRP A 96 -8.33 -17.93 13.66
N HIS A 97 -7.42 -18.57 14.37
CA HIS A 97 -6.21 -17.94 14.90
C HIS A 97 -4.98 -18.19 14.04
N MET A 98 -5.06 -19.10 13.06
CA MET A 98 -3.96 -19.35 12.12
C MET A 98 -3.85 -18.18 11.15
N ARG A 99 -2.70 -17.51 11.14
CA ARG A 99 -2.36 -16.61 10.04
C ARG A 99 -2.27 -17.41 8.73
N PRO A 100 -2.85 -16.92 7.62
CA PRO A 100 -2.61 -17.45 6.30
C PRO A 100 -1.09 -17.52 6.05
N ALA A 101 -0.60 -18.67 5.61
CA ALA A 101 0.82 -18.85 5.33
C ALA A 101 1.20 -18.11 4.04
N GLY A 102 2.40 -17.51 4.00
CA GLY A 102 3.02 -17.02 2.76
C GLY A 102 3.46 -15.56 2.76
N TYR A 103 2.93 -14.73 3.68
CA TYR A 103 3.36 -13.34 3.84
C TYR A 103 4.12 -13.16 5.16
N ASP A 104 5.36 -12.70 5.07
CA ASP A 104 6.20 -12.37 6.22
C ASP A 104 6.39 -10.84 6.27
N PRO A 105 5.76 -10.15 7.23
CA PRO A 105 5.84 -8.69 7.29
C PRO A 105 7.24 -8.17 7.69
N CYS A 106 8.15 -9.04 8.12
CA CYS A 106 9.51 -8.69 8.53
C CYS A 106 10.55 -8.86 7.40
N LEU A 107 10.12 -9.14 6.16
CA LEU A 107 11.03 -9.38 5.02
C LEU A 107 12.02 -8.23 4.76
N SER A 108 11.61 -6.99 5.02
CA SER A 108 12.46 -5.81 4.86
C SER A 108 13.70 -5.89 5.76
N ASP A 109 13.55 -6.33 7.01
CA ASP A 109 14.65 -6.46 7.97
C ASP A 109 15.71 -7.45 7.48
N TYR A 110 15.26 -8.59 6.95
CA TYR A 110 16.17 -9.62 6.42
C TYR A 110 16.94 -9.13 5.20
N THR A 111 16.28 -8.35 4.34
CA THR A 111 16.89 -7.80 3.13
C THR A 111 17.98 -6.78 3.48
N GLU A 112 17.74 -5.93 4.48
CA GLU A 112 18.72 -4.97 4.96
C GLU A 112 19.95 -5.63 5.58
N VAL A 113 19.74 -6.67 6.40
CA VAL A 113 20.84 -7.48 6.93
C VAL A 113 21.64 -8.15 5.79
N TYR A 114 20.93 -8.74 4.81
CA TYR A 114 21.57 -9.47 3.72
C TYR A 114 22.42 -8.56 2.83
N LEU A 115 21.89 -7.41 2.41
CA LEU A 115 22.58 -6.49 1.50
C LEU A 115 23.72 -5.70 2.17
N ASN A 116 23.78 -5.68 3.50
CA ASN A 116 24.91 -5.13 4.25
C ASN A 116 26.02 -6.15 4.56
N ARG A 117 25.89 -7.41 4.13
CA ARG A 117 26.97 -8.39 4.29
C ARG A 117 28.15 -8.09 3.35
N PRO A 118 29.41 -8.12 3.83
CA PRO A 118 30.58 -7.85 2.99
C PRO A 118 30.72 -8.78 1.80
N ASP A 119 30.43 -10.08 1.97
CA ASP A 119 30.51 -11.06 0.89
C ASP A 119 29.43 -10.85 -0.18
N VAL A 120 28.22 -10.44 0.22
CA VAL A 120 27.14 -10.05 -0.71
C VAL A 120 27.49 -8.77 -1.45
N GLN A 121 27.99 -7.74 -0.75
CA GLN A 121 28.42 -6.50 -1.40
C GLN A 121 29.55 -6.76 -2.41
N GLN A 122 30.53 -7.59 -2.05
CA GLN A 122 31.60 -8.00 -2.95
C GLN A 122 31.06 -8.73 -4.19
N ALA A 123 30.14 -9.69 -4.00
CA ALA A 123 29.55 -10.46 -5.09
C ALA A 123 28.71 -9.60 -6.06
N LEU A 124 28.07 -8.53 -5.56
CA LEU A 124 27.31 -7.57 -6.36
C LEU A 124 28.16 -6.42 -6.92
N HIS A 125 29.46 -6.39 -6.61
CA HIS A 125 30.34 -5.25 -6.88
C HIS A 125 29.79 -3.92 -6.30
N ALA A 126 29.12 -4.00 -5.15
CA ALA A 126 28.63 -2.86 -4.39
C ALA A 126 29.69 -2.41 -3.37
N ASN A 127 29.59 -1.15 -2.91
CA ASN A 127 30.47 -0.58 -1.88
C ASN A 127 31.99 -0.66 -2.19
N VAL A 128 32.37 -0.59 -3.47
CA VAL A 128 33.79 -0.69 -3.90
C VAL A 128 34.65 0.44 -3.33
N THR A 129 34.06 1.62 -3.13
CA THR A 129 34.74 2.82 -2.63
C THR A 129 34.65 3.01 -1.13
N ASN A 130 34.13 2.01 -0.39
CA ASN A 130 33.92 2.07 1.06
C ASN A 130 33.05 3.29 1.50
N ILE A 131 31.78 3.30 1.08
CA ILE A 131 30.79 4.30 1.46
C ILE A 131 30.60 4.33 2.98
N SER A 132 30.34 5.52 3.53
CA SER A 132 30.31 5.75 4.98
C SER A 132 29.00 5.38 5.67
N TYR A 133 28.00 4.90 4.93
CA TYR A 133 26.68 4.56 5.43
C TYR A 133 26.25 3.17 4.95
N PRO A 134 25.43 2.44 5.72
CA PRO A 134 24.92 1.14 5.31
C PRO A 134 23.92 1.29 4.16
N TRP A 135 23.67 0.19 3.45
CA TRP A 135 22.53 0.07 2.56
C TRP A 135 21.23 0.07 3.37
N THR A 136 20.21 0.80 2.90
CA THR A 136 18.83 0.81 3.42
C THR A 136 17.85 0.75 2.25
N HIS A 137 16.59 0.36 2.50
CA HIS A 137 15.55 0.29 1.45
C HIS A 137 15.24 1.65 0.83
N CYS A 138 15.12 2.67 1.68
CA CYS A 138 14.82 4.04 1.31
C CYS A 138 15.86 4.98 1.95
N SER A 139 16.11 6.12 1.31
CA SER A 139 16.99 7.16 1.86
C SER A 139 16.15 8.22 2.57
N ASP A 140 16.32 8.33 3.88
CA ASP A 140 15.62 9.36 4.68
C ASP A 140 16.13 10.78 4.42
N ILE A 141 17.24 10.92 3.68
CA ILE A 141 17.77 12.21 3.21
C ILE A 141 16.90 12.76 2.06
N ILE A 142 16.22 11.87 1.32
CA ILE A 142 15.34 12.23 0.19
C ILE A 142 13.90 12.08 0.65
N ASN A 143 13.49 12.99 1.52
CA ASN A 143 12.18 13.04 2.14
C ASN A 143 11.18 13.95 1.42
N THR A 144 11.67 14.91 0.62
CA THR A 144 10.83 15.74 -0.25
C THR A 144 11.43 15.79 -1.65
N TRP A 145 10.63 15.42 -2.65
CA TRP A 145 11.00 15.53 -4.05
C TRP A 145 10.30 16.73 -4.69
N GLY A 146 11.01 17.48 -5.54
CA GLY A 146 10.51 18.74 -6.08
C GLY A 146 9.53 18.57 -7.24
N ASP A 147 9.95 17.92 -8.32
CA ASP A 147 9.14 17.74 -9.52
C ASP A 147 8.24 16.51 -9.39
N ALA A 148 6.96 16.75 -9.15
CA ALA A 148 5.92 15.72 -9.11
C ALA A 148 4.68 16.24 -9.86
N PRO A 149 4.46 15.86 -11.14
CA PRO A 149 3.26 16.28 -11.86
C PRO A 149 2.02 15.63 -11.25
N SER A 150 0.95 16.41 -11.07
CA SER A 150 -0.27 15.94 -10.42
C SER A 150 -1.06 14.89 -11.20
N SER A 151 -0.70 14.64 -12.46
CA SER A 151 -1.39 13.65 -13.29
C SER A 151 -0.47 13.08 -14.37
N MET A 152 -0.52 11.75 -14.51
CA MET A 152 0.12 11.02 -15.61
C MET A 152 -0.80 10.82 -16.81
N LEU A 153 -2.06 11.23 -16.73
CA LEU A 153 -3.05 11.05 -17.80
C LEU A 153 -2.59 11.63 -19.16
N PRO A 154 -1.98 12.84 -19.25
CA PRO A 154 -1.48 13.36 -20.52
C PRO A 154 -0.40 12.46 -21.14
N THR A 155 0.52 11.96 -20.32
CA THR A 155 1.59 11.05 -20.75
C THR A 155 1.01 9.73 -21.25
N LEU A 156 0.05 9.14 -20.51
CA LEU A 156 -0.62 7.91 -20.93
C LEU A 156 -1.37 8.09 -22.25
N LYS A 157 -2.08 9.21 -22.45
CA LYS A 157 -2.74 9.53 -23.72
C LYS A 157 -1.75 9.60 -24.88
N LYS A 158 -0.59 10.23 -24.67
CA LYS A 158 0.48 10.32 -25.68
C LYS A 158 1.03 8.95 -26.06
N LEU A 159 1.27 8.09 -25.07
CA LEU A 159 1.79 6.72 -25.29
C LEU A 159 0.77 5.84 -26.04
N ILE A 160 -0.50 5.93 -25.66
CA ILE A 160 -1.60 5.22 -26.33
C ILE A 160 -1.72 5.68 -27.79
N ALA A 161 -1.70 6.99 -28.04
CA ALA A 161 -1.72 7.54 -29.41
C ALA A 161 -0.51 7.10 -30.24
N GLY A 162 0.64 6.84 -29.59
CA GLY A 162 1.83 6.26 -30.20
C GLY A 162 1.77 4.74 -30.41
N GLY A 163 0.67 4.07 -30.08
CA GLY A 163 0.50 2.63 -30.27
C GLY A 163 1.16 1.75 -29.20
N ILE A 164 1.56 2.33 -28.06
CA ILE A 164 2.15 1.57 -26.96
C ILE A 164 1.07 0.82 -26.19
N ARG A 165 1.30 -0.47 -25.95
CA ARG A 165 0.45 -1.30 -25.09
C ARG A 165 0.77 -1.01 -23.63
N ILE A 166 -0.26 -0.67 -22.85
CA ILE A 166 -0.13 -0.32 -21.44
C ILE A 166 -0.96 -1.28 -20.60
N TRP A 167 -0.36 -1.81 -19.54
CA TRP A 167 -1.04 -2.59 -18.51
C TRP A 167 -0.96 -1.83 -17.20
N VAL A 168 -2.09 -1.73 -16.50
CA VAL A 168 -2.18 -1.16 -15.16
C VAL A 168 -2.85 -2.21 -14.28
N PHE A 169 -2.23 -2.50 -13.13
CA PHE A 169 -2.74 -3.47 -12.16
C PHE A 169 -2.59 -2.92 -10.75
N SER A 170 -3.44 -3.40 -9.84
CA SER A 170 -3.45 -2.99 -8.43
C SER A 170 -3.70 -4.24 -7.57
N GLY A 171 -3.06 -4.31 -6.40
CA GLY A 171 -3.50 -5.22 -5.35
C GLY A 171 -4.80 -4.68 -4.73
N ASP A 172 -5.80 -5.53 -4.56
CA ASP A 172 -7.13 -5.11 -4.08
C ASP A 172 -7.21 -4.91 -2.56
N THR A 173 -6.16 -5.29 -1.82
CA THR A 173 -6.01 -5.07 -0.38
C THR A 173 -5.04 -3.94 -0.01
N ASP A 174 -4.46 -3.24 -0.99
CA ASP A 174 -3.57 -2.08 -0.78
C ASP A 174 -4.38 -0.84 -0.44
N GLY A 175 -4.11 -0.21 0.71
CA GLY A 175 -4.70 1.05 1.14
C GLY A 175 -3.86 2.29 0.79
N ARG A 176 -2.62 2.14 0.33
CA ARG A 176 -1.74 3.26 -0.04
C ARG A 176 -2.19 3.89 -1.35
N ILE A 177 -2.36 3.09 -2.40
CA ILE A 177 -2.95 3.49 -3.69
C ILE A 177 -3.95 2.41 -4.11
N PRO A 178 -5.17 2.46 -3.54
CA PRO A 178 -6.11 1.35 -3.67
C PRO A 178 -6.63 1.17 -5.10
N VAL A 179 -7.21 0.00 -5.33
CA VAL A 179 -7.92 -0.31 -6.58
C VAL A 179 -8.97 0.76 -6.94
N THR A 180 -9.64 1.34 -5.94
CA THR A 180 -10.62 2.42 -6.14
C THR A 180 -9.98 3.65 -6.79
N ALA A 181 -8.81 4.09 -6.31
CA ALA A 181 -8.07 5.21 -6.89
C ALA A 181 -7.73 4.94 -8.36
N THR A 182 -7.12 3.78 -8.63
CA THR A 182 -6.72 3.40 -9.98
C THR A 182 -7.92 3.33 -10.94
N ARG A 183 -9.06 2.77 -10.49
CA ARG A 183 -10.30 2.72 -11.28
C ARG A 183 -10.84 4.11 -11.59
N LEU A 184 -10.85 5.01 -10.61
CA LEU A 184 -11.26 6.41 -10.82
C LEU A 184 -10.36 7.10 -11.84
N THR A 185 -9.03 6.94 -11.75
CA THR A 185 -8.10 7.52 -12.72
C THR A 185 -8.31 6.97 -14.13
N LEU A 186 -8.49 5.65 -14.28
CA LEU A 186 -8.70 5.02 -15.59
C LEU A 186 -10.05 5.41 -16.21
N ASN A 187 -11.09 5.60 -15.40
CA ASN A 187 -12.35 6.18 -15.86
C ASN A 187 -12.15 7.62 -16.37
N LYS A 188 -11.36 8.43 -15.65
CA LYS A 188 -10.98 9.80 -16.05
C LYS A 188 -10.11 9.84 -17.31
N LEU A 189 -9.32 8.78 -17.58
CA LEU A 189 -8.54 8.65 -18.83
C LEU A 189 -9.46 8.59 -20.06
N GLY A 190 -10.66 8.00 -19.92
CA GLY A 190 -11.73 8.06 -20.93
C GLY A 190 -11.50 7.21 -22.18
N GLN A 191 -10.79 6.09 -22.07
CA GLN A 191 -10.64 5.13 -23.18
C GLN A 191 -11.93 4.33 -23.41
N LYS A 192 -12.15 3.88 -24.64
CA LYS A 192 -13.29 3.02 -24.97
C LYS A 192 -13.10 1.63 -24.35
N ILE A 193 -14.13 1.14 -23.68
CA ILE A 193 -14.21 -0.25 -23.21
C ILE A 193 -14.36 -1.16 -24.44
N ILE A 194 -13.42 -2.09 -24.61
CA ILE A 194 -13.45 -3.12 -25.67
C ILE A 194 -13.97 -4.46 -25.16
N GLU A 195 -13.80 -4.72 -23.87
CA GLU A 195 -14.24 -5.91 -23.16
C GLU A 195 -14.70 -5.47 -21.77
N ASP A 196 -15.89 -5.92 -21.35
CA ASP A 196 -16.40 -5.66 -20.01
C ASP A 196 -15.56 -6.41 -18.96
N TRP A 197 -15.71 -6.02 -17.69
CA TRP A 197 -14.97 -6.66 -16.59
C TRP A 197 -15.23 -8.17 -16.53
N THR A 198 -14.16 -8.94 -16.49
CA THR A 198 -14.19 -10.39 -16.33
C THR A 198 -13.24 -10.84 -15.22
N PRO A 199 -13.60 -11.89 -14.46
CA PRO A 199 -12.65 -12.56 -13.59
C PRO A 199 -11.58 -13.28 -14.43
N TRP A 200 -10.34 -13.23 -13.99
CA TRP A 200 -9.25 -14.02 -14.54
C TRP A 200 -8.87 -15.14 -13.56
N TYR A 201 -8.35 -16.25 -14.09
CA TYR A 201 -8.02 -17.43 -13.30
C TYR A 201 -6.58 -17.87 -13.60
N THR A 202 -5.79 -18.19 -12.56
CA THR A 202 -4.44 -18.75 -12.70
C THR A 202 -4.45 -20.22 -13.11
N ASN A 203 -5.48 -20.96 -12.70
CA ASN A 203 -5.71 -22.37 -13.04
C ASN A 203 -7.17 -22.53 -13.48
N HIS A 204 -7.42 -23.28 -14.56
CA HIS A 204 -8.75 -23.52 -15.15
C HIS A 204 -9.73 -24.35 -14.30
N LYS A 205 -9.70 -24.24 -12.97
CA LYS A 205 -10.64 -24.94 -12.09
C LYS A 205 -11.62 -23.94 -11.51
N GLN A 206 -12.82 -23.94 -12.08
CA GLN A 206 -14.04 -23.40 -11.50
C GLN A 206 -14.52 -24.28 -10.35
#